data_AF-A0A6M1PQ21-F1
#
_entry.id   AF-A0A6M1PQ21-F1
#
_cell.length_a   1.000
_cell.length_b   1.000
_cell.length_c   1.000
_cell.angle_alpha   90.00
_cell.angle_beta   90.00
_cell.angle_gamma   90.00
#
_symmetry.space_group_name_H-M   'P 1'
#
loop_
_entity.id
_entity.type
_entity.pdbx_description
1 polymer ?
#
loop_
_entity_poly.entity_id
_entity_poly.type
_entity_poly.pdbx_seq_one_letter_code
_entity_poly.pdbx_strand_id
1 'polypeptide(L)'
;MIIAHNLAVLNTWDKLRKSSESKGKTLEKLSSGLRINKAADDAAGLSISQKMKAQIRGLAQAQRNIQDGISLIQTSEGALGNIHEMLDRARELAVQAANGTLTNSDRTAIDEEITQLKQGIDKTIADTKFNTIPLLTKPKAETLSIDFNWSNVAVSSVFMPNGVWDGNKYVVLDLPGGPGGSEVYHSTNGISWNKESDISGGYAMDVLWNEQLSQYVAVGGVDGSTAGFIATSSDGMNWSPQVSNSSEQLIKVIWAATSMSQSEPITE
;
A
#
# COMPACT_ATOMS: atom_id res chain seq x y z
N MET A 1 -65.48 -13.29 45.20
CA MET A 1 -64.30 -14.14 45.40
C MET A 1 -64.28 -15.16 44.27
N ILE A 2 -63.29 -15.10 43.39
CA ILE A 2 -63.14 -16.05 42.27
C ILE A 2 -62.07 -17.07 42.69
N ILE A 3 -62.39 -18.37 42.66
CA ILE A 3 -61.51 -19.45 43.18
C ILE A 3 -60.63 -20.06 42.07
N ALA A 4 -61.00 -19.85 40.79
CA ALA A 4 -60.35 -20.50 39.65
C ALA A 4 -58.96 -19.94 39.29
N HIS A 5 -58.64 -18.71 39.67
CA HIS A 5 -57.33 -18.09 39.41
C HIS A 5 -56.85 -17.29 40.62
N ASN A 6 -55.60 -17.51 41.02
CA ASN A 6 -54.98 -16.75 42.11
C ASN A 6 -53.88 -15.84 41.55
N LEU A 7 -54.28 -14.63 41.16
CA LEU A 7 -53.39 -13.65 40.56
C LEU A 7 -52.29 -13.17 41.53
N ALA A 8 -52.55 -13.18 42.85
CA ALA A 8 -51.55 -12.85 43.86
C ALA A 8 -50.43 -13.91 43.89
N VAL A 9 -50.79 -15.20 43.82
CA VAL A 9 -49.81 -16.30 43.75
C VAL A 9 -49.05 -16.30 42.42
N LEU A 10 -49.69 -15.99 41.30
CA LEU A 10 -49.00 -15.88 40.00
C LEU A 10 -47.95 -14.76 40.03
N ASN A 11 -48.30 -13.59 40.58
CA ASN A 11 -47.37 -12.47 40.71
C ASN A 11 -46.22 -12.77 41.67
N THR A 12 -46.45 -13.49 42.79
CA THR A 12 -45.36 -13.89 43.70
C THR A 12 -44.47 -14.96 43.08
N TRP A 13 -45.04 -15.88 42.29
CA TRP A 13 -44.28 -16.89 41.56
C TRP A 13 -43.38 -16.29 40.48
N ASP A 14 -43.87 -15.30 39.71
CA ASP A 14 -43.05 -14.57 38.74
C ASP A 14 -41.90 -13.80 39.39
N LYS A 15 -42.14 -13.19 40.57
CA LYS A 15 -41.08 -12.53 41.36
C LYS A 15 -40.04 -13.53 41.88
N LEU A 16 -40.48 -14.69 42.38
CA LEU A 16 -39.61 -15.76 42.84
C LEU A 16 -38.74 -16.31 41.69
N ARG A 17 -39.35 -16.54 40.53
CA ARG A 17 -38.65 -16.99 39.32
C ARG A 17 -37.56 -16.01 38.91
N LYS A 18 -37.88 -14.71 38.80
CA LYS A 18 -36.88 -13.66 38.51
C LYS A 18 -35.76 -13.60 39.56
N SER A 19 -36.09 -13.77 40.85
CA SER A 19 -35.07 -13.82 41.90
C SER A 19 -34.16 -15.05 41.78
N SER A 20 -34.72 -16.21 41.44
CA SER A 20 -33.94 -17.44 41.24
C SER A 20 -33.01 -17.31 40.04
N GLU A 21 -33.50 -16.78 38.91
CA GLU A 21 -32.70 -16.47 37.72
C GLU A 21 -31.56 -15.50 38.03
N SER A 22 -31.82 -14.44 38.80
CA SER A 22 -30.78 -13.49 39.23
C SER A 22 -29.72 -14.14 40.12
N LYS A 23 -30.11 -15.02 41.05
CA LYS A 23 -29.16 -15.77 41.87
C LYS A 23 -28.29 -16.70 41.02
N GLY A 24 -28.88 -17.37 40.04
CA GLY A 24 -28.15 -18.19 39.07
C GLY A 24 -27.09 -17.38 38.31
N LYS A 25 -27.45 -16.19 37.81
CA LYS A 25 -26.49 -15.29 37.13
C LYS A 25 -25.36 -14.83 38.05
N THR A 26 -25.65 -14.49 39.31
CA THR A 26 -24.62 -14.09 40.27
C THR A 26 -23.67 -15.24 40.60
N LEU A 27 -24.19 -16.45 40.77
CA LEU A 27 -23.38 -17.66 40.97
C LEU A 27 -22.51 -17.97 39.74
N GLU A 28 -23.03 -17.79 38.53
CA GLU A 28 -22.26 -17.95 37.30
C GLU A 28 -21.08 -16.97 37.23
N LYS A 29 -21.32 -15.69 37.55
CA LYS A 29 -20.26 -14.67 37.63
C LYS A 29 -19.23 -14.99 38.71
N LEU A 30 -19.68 -15.39 39.89
CA LEU A 30 -18.80 -15.78 41.00
C LEU A 30 -17.93 -16.99 40.62
N SER A 31 -18.51 -18.01 40.00
CA SER A 31 -17.80 -19.22 39.58
C SER A 31 -16.80 -18.96 38.45
N SER A 32 -17.10 -18.02 37.55
CA SER A 32 -16.22 -17.66 36.42
C SER A 32 -15.11 -16.66 36.81
N GLY A 33 -15.31 -15.90 37.88
CA GLY A 33 -14.50 -14.72 38.20
C GLY A 33 -14.64 -13.54 37.22
N LEU A 34 -15.52 -13.65 36.20
CA LEU A 34 -15.72 -12.63 35.18
C LEU A 34 -17.04 -11.89 35.41
N ARG A 35 -17.01 -10.56 35.26
CA ARG A 35 -18.20 -9.72 35.39
C ARG A 35 -19.16 -9.86 34.19
N ILE A 36 -18.64 -10.17 33.01
CA ILE A 36 -19.37 -10.33 31.73
C ILE A 36 -19.08 -11.74 31.22
N ASN A 37 -20.07 -12.63 31.31
CA ASN A 37 -19.94 -14.02 30.85
C ASN A 37 -20.63 -14.28 29.51
N LYS A 38 -21.74 -13.57 29.25
CA LYS A 38 -22.52 -13.71 28.02
C LYS A 38 -22.58 -12.38 27.29
N ALA A 39 -22.72 -12.43 25.96
CA ALA A 39 -22.96 -11.24 25.14
C ALA A 39 -24.24 -10.49 25.54
N ALA A 40 -25.21 -11.19 26.16
CA ALA A 40 -26.44 -10.61 26.67
C ALA A 40 -26.25 -9.77 27.95
N ASP A 41 -25.13 -9.93 28.70
CA ASP A 41 -24.87 -9.13 29.90
C ASP A 41 -24.33 -7.74 29.55
N ASP A 42 -23.44 -7.65 28.58
CA ASP A 42 -22.86 -6.41 28.03
C ASP A 42 -22.12 -6.71 26.71
N ALA A 43 -22.80 -6.49 25.57
CA ALA A 43 -22.23 -6.79 24.26
C ALA A 43 -21.04 -5.87 23.91
N ALA A 44 -21.09 -4.60 24.29
CA ALA A 44 -20.03 -3.63 24.02
C ALA A 44 -18.79 -3.91 24.89
N GLY A 45 -18.98 -4.14 26.19
CA GLY A 45 -17.91 -4.52 27.11
C GLY A 45 -17.28 -5.87 26.76
N LEU A 46 -18.07 -6.85 26.31
CA LEU A 46 -17.54 -8.10 25.80
C LEU A 46 -16.68 -7.88 24.55
N SER A 47 -17.15 -7.11 23.57
CA SER A 47 -16.40 -6.80 22.34
C SER A 47 -15.06 -6.13 22.63
N ILE A 48 -15.04 -5.12 23.50
CA ILE A 48 -13.80 -4.45 23.93
C ILE A 48 -12.87 -5.43 24.64
N SER A 49 -13.40 -6.26 25.55
CA SER A 49 -12.59 -7.26 26.26
C SER A 49 -11.97 -8.29 25.32
N GLN A 50 -12.68 -8.70 24.26
CA GLN A 50 -12.14 -9.61 23.25
C GLN A 50 -11.09 -8.94 22.37
N LYS A 51 -11.27 -7.66 22.03
CA LYS A 51 -10.24 -6.86 21.35
C LYS A 51 -8.97 -6.76 22.20
N MET A 52 -9.10 -6.49 23.50
CA MET A 52 -7.96 -6.47 24.42
C MET A 52 -7.30 -7.84 24.55
N LYS A 53 -8.07 -8.94 24.65
CA LYS A 53 -7.52 -10.31 24.64
C LYS A 53 -6.79 -10.63 23.33
N ALA A 54 -7.30 -10.18 22.19
CA ALA A 54 -6.62 -10.32 20.90
C ALA A 54 -5.30 -9.54 20.87
N GLN A 55 -5.31 -8.29 21.36
CA GLN A 55 -4.09 -7.48 21.49
C GLN A 55 -3.07 -8.12 22.43
N ILE A 56 -3.49 -8.62 23.59
CA ILE A 56 -2.59 -9.32 24.54
C ILE A 56 -1.95 -10.54 23.87
N ARG A 57 -2.73 -11.35 23.14
CA ARG A 57 -2.19 -12.50 22.39
C ARG A 57 -1.21 -12.04 21.30
N GLY A 58 -1.53 -10.97 20.59
CA GLY A 58 -0.65 -10.35 19.59
C GLY A 58 0.66 -9.86 20.20
N LEU A 59 0.61 -9.15 21.33
CA LEU A 59 1.78 -8.67 22.07
C LEU A 59 2.62 -9.83 22.61
N ALA A 60 2.00 -10.89 23.13
CA ALA A 60 2.72 -12.08 23.59
C ALA A 60 3.46 -12.77 22.44
N GLN A 61 2.90 -12.79 21.23
CA GLN A 61 3.60 -13.28 20.05
C GLN A 61 4.71 -12.31 19.61
N ALA A 62 4.45 -11.00 19.62
CA ALA A 62 5.47 -9.99 19.31
C ALA A 62 6.66 -10.09 20.26
N GLN A 63 6.44 -10.33 21.56
CA GLN A 63 7.49 -10.56 22.54
C GLN A 63 8.35 -11.79 22.19
N ARG A 64 7.73 -12.90 21.77
CA ARG A 64 8.47 -14.08 21.30
C ARG A 64 9.29 -13.76 20.05
N ASN A 65 8.70 -13.07 19.08
CA ASN A 65 9.40 -12.65 17.86
C ASN A 65 10.58 -11.71 18.17
N ILE A 66 10.42 -10.80 19.14
CA ILE A 66 11.51 -9.93 19.60
C ILE A 66 12.62 -10.75 20.23
N GLN A 67 12.28 -11.77 21.05
CA GLN A 67 13.27 -12.65 21.64
C GLN A 67 14.07 -13.42 20.58
N ASP A 68 13.40 -13.92 19.54
CA ASP A 68 14.07 -14.56 18.39
C ASP A 68 14.97 -13.57 17.66
N GLY A 69 14.52 -12.31 17.49
CA GLY A 69 15.31 -11.22 16.93
C GLY A 69 16.56 -10.89 17.76
N ILE A 70 16.46 -10.90 19.09
CA ILE A 70 17.61 -10.72 20.00
C ILE A 70 18.60 -11.87 19.81
N SER A 71 18.14 -13.11 19.78
CA SER A 71 19.01 -14.27 19.56
C SER A 71 19.71 -14.25 18.19
N LEU A 72 19.01 -13.77 17.15
CA LEU A 72 19.60 -13.54 15.84
C LEU A 72 20.71 -12.48 15.88
N ILE A 73 20.46 -11.35 16.55
CA ILE A 73 21.45 -10.27 16.69
C ILE A 73 22.66 -10.75 17.47
N GLN A 74 22.48 -11.46 18.60
CA GLN A 74 23.57 -12.00 19.40
C GLN A 74 24.45 -13.00 18.62
N THR A 75 23.82 -13.84 17.79
CA THR A 75 24.57 -14.76 16.91
C THR A 75 25.40 -13.97 15.89
N SER A 76 24.84 -12.89 15.34
CA SER A 76 25.54 -12.01 14.40
C SER A 76 26.69 -11.26 15.08
N GLU A 77 26.46 -10.75 16.29
CA GLU A 77 27.45 -10.02 17.09
C GLU A 77 28.63 -10.91 17.47
N GLY A 78 28.38 -12.15 17.90
CA GLY A 78 29.46 -13.11 18.18
C GLY A 78 30.32 -13.42 16.95
N ALA A 79 29.69 -13.57 15.78
CA ALA A 79 30.42 -13.77 14.53
C ALA A 79 31.23 -12.53 14.12
N LEU A 80 30.67 -11.33 14.28
CA LEU A 80 31.37 -10.07 14.01
C LEU A 80 32.53 -9.83 15.00
N GLY A 81 32.41 -10.27 16.25
CA GLY A 81 33.50 -10.25 17.22
C GLY A 81 34.70 -11.06 16.75
N ASN A 82 34.49 -12.29 16.27
CA ASN A 82 35.56 -13.12 15.69
C ASN A 82 36.20 -12.45 14.46
N ILE A 83 35.38 -11.85 13.58
CA ILE A 83 35.90 -11.11 12.41
C ILE A 83 36.74 -9.91 12.87
N HIS A 84 36.33 -9.21 13.93
CA HIS A 84 37.07 -8.08 14.48
C HIS A 84 38.46 -8.49 14.99
N GLU A 85 38.55 -9.57 15.77
CA GLU A 85 39.83 -10.11 16.27
C GLU A 85 40.78 -10.51 15.12
N MET A 86 40.24 -11.12 14.06
CA MET A 86 41.02 -11.46 12.88
C MET A 86 41.52 -10.23 12.10
N LEU A 87 40.72 -9.18 12.02
CA LEU A 87 41.10 -7.92 11.38
C LEU A 87 42.16 -7.16 12.18
N ASP A 88 42.05 -7.16 13.52
CA ASP A 88 43.08 -6.58 14.39
C ASP A 88 44.41 -7.33 14.23
N ARG A 89 44.39 -8.66 14.18
CA ARG A 89 45.58 -9.47 13.88
C ARG A 89 46.15 -9.14 12.49
N ALA A 90 45.31 -9.02 11.47
CA ALA A 90 45.75 -8.64 10.14
C ALA A 90 46.40 -7.24 10.11
N ARG A 91 45.87 -6.30 10.91
CA ARG A 91 46.46 -4.97 11.07
C ARG A 91 47.84 -5.04 11.75
N GLU A 92 48.00 -5.82 12.82
CA GLU A 92 49.30 -6.03 13.47
C GLU A 92 50.34 -6.55 12.48
N LEU A 93 49.96 -7.56 11.69
CA LEU A 93 50.80 -8.14 10.65
C LEU A 93 51.16 -7.13 9.56
N ALA A 94 50.22 -6.29 9.13
CA ALA A 94 50.46 -5.25 8.14
C ALA A 94 51.47 -4.19 8.65
N VAL A 95 51.36 -3.77 9.92
CA VAL A 95 52.33 -2.86 10.55
C VAL A 95 53.69 -3.53 10.70
N GLN A 96 53.71 -4.81 11.09
CA GLN A 96 54.95 -5.59 11.17
C GLN A 96 55.63 -5.66 9.79
N ALA A 97 54.89 -5.98 8.73
CA ALA A 97 55.39 -6.01 7.36
C ALA A 97 55.92 -4.64 6.89
N ALA A 98 55.39 -3.52 7.40
CA ALA A 98 55.89 -2.20 7.05
C ALA A 98 57.31 -1.91 7.59
N ASN A 99 57.84 -2.71 8.52
CA ASN A 99 59.18 -2.51 9.07
C ASN A 99 60.29 -2.81 8.05
N GLY A 100 61.16 -1.83 7.79
CA GLY A 100 62.24 -1.92 6.80
C GLY A 100 63.34 -2.94 7.12
N THR A 101 63.39 -3.49 8.33
CA THR A 101 64.40 -4.49 8.73
C THR A 101 64.06 -5.93 8.34
N LEU A 102 62.82 -6.20 7.88
CA LEU A 102 62.38 -7.54 7.51
C LEU A 102 62.87 -7.94 6.12
N THR A 103 63.24 -9.21 5.96
CA THR A 103 63.62 -9.77 4.67
C THR A 103 62.39 -10.00 3.78
N ASN A 104 62.61 -10.22 2.48
CA ASN A 104 61.51 -10.58 1.57
C ASN A 104 60.85 -11.91 1.94
N SER A 105 61.61 -12.87 2.49
CA SER A 105 61.06 -14.16 2.94
C SER A 105 60.10 -13.97 4.11
N ASP A 106 60.43 -13.09 5.06
CA ASP A 106 59.57 -12.80 6.22
C ASP A 106 58.28 -12.10 5.77
N ARG A 107 58.37 -11.19 4.79
CA ARG A 107 57.20 -10.52 4.20
C ARG A 107 56.26 -11.50 3.52
N THR A 108 56.80 -12.51 2.81
CA THR A 108 55.98 -13.57 2.20
C THR A 108 55.26 -14.41 3.25
N ALA A 109 55.93 -14.80 4.35
CA ALA A 109 55.29 -15.55 5.42
C ALA A 109 54.15 -14.75 6.11
N ILE A 110 54.34 -13.44 6.28
CA ILE A 110 53.29 -12.55 6.79
C ILE A 110 52.10 -12.47 5.81
N ASP A 111 52.35 -12.38 4.51
CA ASP A 111 51.30 -12.36 3.49
C ASP A 111 50.49 -13.67 3.44
N GLU A 112 51.14 -14.81 3.66
CA GLU A 112 50.47 -16.11 3.81
C GLU A 112 49.55 -16.13 5.03
N GLU A 113 49.98 -15.61 6.19
CA GLU A 113 49.14 -15.50 7.39
C GLU A 113 47.94 -14.56 7.16
N ILE A 114 48.15 -13.40 6.54
CA ILE A 114 47.08 -12.46 6.16
C ILE A 114 46.08 -13.14 5.20
N THR A 115 46.56 -13.93 4.25
CA THR A 115 45.72 -14.68 3.32
C THR A 115 44.87 -15.73 4.05
N GLN A 116 45.43 -16.43 5.04
CA GLN A 116 44.67 -17.37 5.88
C GLN A 116 43.62 -16.65 6.72
N LEU A 117 43.95 -15.49 7.29
CA LEU A 117 42.99 -14.67 8.03
C LEU A 117 41.83 -14.22 7.13
N LYS A 118 42.13 -13.77 5.91
CA LYS A 118 41.10 -13.42 4.93
C LYS A 118 40.17 -14.59 4.62
N GLN A 119 40.72 -15.78 4.38
CA GLN A 119 39.92 -16.99 4.13
C GLN A 119 39.04 -17.36 5.33
N GLY A 120 39.56 -17.21 6.56
CA GLY A 120 38.77 -17.48 7.76
C GLY A 120 37.65 -16.44 7.99
N ILE A 121 37.87 -15.17 7.62
CA ILE A 121 36.82 -14.14 7.62
C ILE A 121 35.72 -14.51 6.61
N ASP A 122 36.10 -14.83 5.37
CA ASP A 122 35.15 -15.23 4.32
C ASP A 122 34.33 -16.47 4.74
N LYS A 123 34.96 -17.44 5.42
CA LYS A 123 34.29 -18.61 5.98
C LYS A 123 33.30 -18.24 7.09
N THR A 124 33.71 -17.39 8.03
CA THR A 124 32.82 -16.91 9.11
C THR A 124 31.59 -16.21 8.54
N ILE A 125 31.77 -15.39 7.51
CA ILE A 125 30.68 -14.71 6.81
C ILE A 125 29.72 -15.72 6.16
N ALA A 126 30.25 -16.74 5.49
CA ALA A 126 29.44 -17.75 4.78
C ALA A 126 28.71 -18.74 5.72
N ASP A 127 29.35 -19.14 6.81
CA ASP A 127 28.85 -20.19 7.71
C ASP A 127 27.92 -19.64 8.82
N THR A 128 27.94 -18.33 9.08
CA THR A 128 27.09 -17.70 10.12
C THR A 128 25.63 -17.64 9.68
N LYS A 129 24.81 -18.48 10.32
CA LYS A 129 23.38 -18.61 10.03
C LYS A 129 22.55 -18.70 11.30
N PHE A 130 21.36 -18.10 11.28
CA PHE A 130 20.34 -18.28 12.31
C PHE A 130 19.12 -18.92 11.66
N ASN A 131 18.67 -20.07 12.15
CA ASN A 131 17.54 -20.80 11.57
C ASN A 131 17.65 -20.97 10.03
N THR A 132 18.83 -21.35 9.53
CA THR A 132 19.15 -21.49 8.09
C THR A 132 19.21 -20.18 7.30
N ILE A 133 18.89 -19.03 7.91
CA ILE A 133 19.01 -17.71 7.29
C ILE A 133 20.46 -17.24 7.43
N PRO A 134 21.18 -16.96 6.33
CA PRO A 134 22.52 -16.40 6.41
C PRO A 134 22.46 -14.95 6.92
N LEU A 135 23.34 -14.58 7.85
CA LEU A 135 23.25 -13.28 8.55
C LEU A 135 24.18 -12.21 7.99
N LEU A 136 25.37 -12.62 7.53
CA LEU A 136 26.45 -11.71 7.14
C LEU A 136 26.67 -11.66 5.61
N THR A 137 25.86 -12.38 4.85
CA THR A 137 25.90 -12.33 3.39
C THR A 137 24.88 -11.33 2.88
N LYS A 138 25.11 -10.78 1.67
CA LYS A 138 24.12 -9.94 1.01
C LYS A 138 22.77 -10.70 0.97
N PRO A 139 21.65 -10.07 1.37
CA PRO A 139 20.36 -10.71 1.23
C PRO A 139 20.22 -11.13 -0.23
N LYS A 140 19.92 -12.42 -0.45
CA LYS A 140 19.59 -12.91 -1.79
C LYS A 140 18.40 -12.06 -2.21
N ALA A 141 18.57 -11.22 -3.23
CA ALA A 141 17.45 -10.49 -3.80
C ALA A 141 16.43 -11.55 -4.22
N GLU A 142 15.37 -11.71 -3.44
CA GLU A 142 14.19 -12.41 -3.89
C GLU A 142 13.61 -11.51 -4.98
N THR A 143 14.06 -11.73 -6.22
CA THR A 143 13.31 -11.28 -7.39
C THR A 143 11.95 -11.94 -7.28
N LEU A 144 10.99 -11.21 -6.73
CA LEU A 144 9.56 -11.46 -6.92
C LEU A 144 9.32 -11.34 -8.43
N SER A 145 9.47 -12.45 -9.16
CA SER A 145 8.97 -12.56 -10.52
C SER A 145 7.45 -12.63 -10.42
N ILE A 146 6.81 -11.46 -10.42
CA ILE A 146 5.39 -11.39 -10.76
C ILE A 146 5.35 -11.59 -12.27
N ASP A 147 5.17 -12.83 -12.72
CA ASP A 147 4.94 -13.14 -14.12
C ASP A 147 3.59 -12.56 -14.54
N PHE A 148 3.57 -11.28 -14.90
CA PHE A 148 2.48 -10.74 -15.68
C PHE A 148 2.57 -11.36 -17.08
N ASN A 149 1.72 -12.34 -17.37
CA ASN A 149 1.52 -12.81 -18.74
C ASN A 149 0.77 -11.72 -19.51
N TRP A 150 1.52 -10.78 -20.11
CA TRP A 150 0.97 -9.88 -21.11
C TRP A 150 0.81 -10.69 -22.40
N SER A 151 -0.41 -11.11 -22.70
CA SER A 151 -0.73 -11.61 -24.04
C SER A 151 -0.49 -10.44 -25.00
N ASN A 152 0.56 -10.53 -25.82
CA ASN A 152 0.82 -9.55 -26.88
C ASN A 152 -0.32 -9.62 -27.91
N VAL A 153 -1.34 -8.79 -27.71
CA VAL A 153 -2.29 -8.45 -28.76
C VAL A 153 -1.53 -7.52 -29.71
N ALA A 154 -1.31 -7.95 -30.94
CA ALA A 154 -0.70 -7.11 -31.96
C ALA A 154 -1.63 -5.90 -32.22
N VAL A 155 -1.27 -4.73 -31.69
CA VAL A 155 -1.99 -3.48 -31.94
C VAL A 155 -1.37 -2.81 -33.16
N SER A 156 -2.12 -2.79 -34.25
CA SER A 156 -1.87 -1.97 -35.44
C SER A 156 -1.94 -0.49 -35.05
N SER A 157 -0.81 0.22 -35.11
CA SER A 157 -0.64 1.67 -34.91
C SER A 157 -1.40 2.29 -33.74
N VAL A 158 -0.74 2.39 -32.58
CA VAL A 158 -1.23 3.17 -31.44
C VAL A 158 -0.99 4.66 -31.71
N PHE A 159 -2.00 5.36 -32.21
CA PHE A 159 -2.15 6.77 -31.89
C PHE A 159 -2.78 6.84 -30.50
N MET A 160 -2.19 7.60 -29.58
CA MET A 160 -2.60 7.61 -28.17
C MET A 160 -3.84 8.50 -27.98
N PRO A 161 -5.06 7.95 -27.77
CA PRO A 161 -6.15 8.79 -27.32
C PRO A 161 -5.79 9.30 -25.92
N ASN A 162 -5.86 10.61 -25.72
CA ASN A 162 -5.63 11.17 -24.40
C ASN A 162 -6.83 10.79 -23.52
N GLY A 163 -6.55 10.24 -22.34
CA GLY A 163 -7.54 9.89 -21.33
C GLY A 163 -7.35 10.74 -20.09
N VAL A 164 -8.43 11.00 -19.37
CA VAL A 164 -8.40 11.75 -18.11
C VAL A 164 -9.16 11.01 -17.01
N TRP A 165 -8.68 11.17 -15.78
CA TRP A 165 -9.34 10.70 -14.56
C TRP A 165 -9.98 11.89 -13.84
N ASP A 166 -11.26 11.79 -13.50
CA ASP A 166 -12.01 12.87 -12.82
C ASP A 166 -12.04 12.75 -11.29
N GLY A 167 -11.44 11.70 -10.73
CA GLY A 167 -11.55 11.33 -9.31
C GLY A 167 -12.33 10.02 -9.08
N ASN A 168 -13.22 9.66 -10.01
CA ASN A 168 -14.15 8.52 -9.89
C ASN A 168 -14.12 7.56 -11.09
N LYS A 169 -13.81 8.04 -12.30
CA LYS A 169 -13.75 7.26 -13.53
C LYS A 169 -12.72 7.81 -14.53
N TYR A 170 -12.22 6.91 -15.36
CA TYR A 170 -11.46 7.21 -16.56
C TYR A 170 -12.45 7.58 -17.68
N VAL A 171 -12.13 8.62 -18.43
CA VAL A 171 -12.79 8.99 -19.69
C VAL A 171 -11.74 9.12 -20.78
N VAL A 172 -11.98 8.48 -21.91
CA VAL A 172 -11.09 8.47 -23.08
C VAL A 172 -11.93 8.85 -24.29
N LEU A 173 -11.40 9.74 -25.11
CA LEU A 173 -12.01 10.14 -26.38
C LEU A 173 -11.16 9.57 -27.52
N ASP A 174 -11.80 8.81 -28.41
CA ASP A 174 -11.12 8.28 -29.59
C ASP A 174 -11.12 9.31 -30.72
N LEU A 175 -10.08 9.28 -31.56
CA LEU A 175 -10.04 10.01 -32.81
C LEU A 175 -10.63 9.10 -33.89
N PRO A 176 -11.80 9.42 -34.47
CA PRO A 176 -12.41 8.50 -35.43
C PRO A 176 -11.51 8.38 -36.65
N GLY A 177 -11.26 7.15 -37.10
CA GLY A 177 -10.56 6.86 -38.36
C GLY A 177 -11.36 7.22 -39.62
N GLY A 178 -12.44 8.00 -39.50
CA GLY A 178 -13.37 8.39 -40.57
C GLY A 178 -14.37 9.47 -40.10
N PRO A 179 -15.23 10.00 -41.00
CA PRO A 179 -16.20 11.04 -40.66
C PRO A 179 -17.25 10.51 -39.68
N GLY A 180 -17.46 11.18 -38.54
CA GLY A 180 -18.39 10.68 -37.52
C GLY A 180 -18.26 11.22 -36.10
N GLY A 181 -17.22 12.02 -35.79
CA GLY A 181 -16.99 12.55 -34.45
C GLY A 181 -16.33 11.56 -33.47
N SER A 182 -15.87 12.08 -32.34
CA SER A 182 -15.10 11.28 -31.36
C SER A 182 -15.97 10.33 -30.55
N GLU A 183 -15.60 9.06 -30.54
CA GLU A 183 -16.23 8.06 -29.69
C GLU A 183 -15.80 8.28 -28.23
N VAL A 184 -16.75 8.16 -27.32
CA VAL A 184 -16.52 8.38 -25.88
C VAL A 184 -16.48 7.03 -25.17
N TYR A 185 -15.41 6.79 -24.41
CA TYR A 185 -15.26 5.60 -23.58
C TYR A 185 -15.07 5.98 -22.12
N HIS A 186 -15.65 5.19 -21.21
CA HIS A 186 -15.41 5.39 -19.78
C HIS A 186 -15.22 4.07 -19.00
N SER A 187 -14.53 4.15 -17.87
CA SER A 187 -14.30 3.02 -16.96
C SER A 187 -14.10 3.49 -15.52
N THR A 188 -14.72 2.83 -14.55
CA THR A 188 -14.48 3.10 -13.12
C THR A 188 -13.30 2.33 -12.54
N ASN A 189 -12.86 1.25 -13.20
CA ASN A 189 -11.85 0.32 -12.68
C ASN A 189 -10.62 0.16 -13.59
N GLY A 190 -10.63 0.77 -14.78
CA GLY A 190 -9.56 0.67 -15.78
C GLY A 190 -9.50 -0.68 -16.51
N ILE A 191 -10.38 -1.63 -16.19
CA ILE A 191 -10.41 -2.99 -16.73
C ILE A 191 -11.60 -3.16 -17.68
N SER A 192 -12.80 -2.73 -17.26
CA SER A 192 -14.04 -2.83 -18.03
C SER A 192 -14.40 -1.47 -18.60
N TRP A 193 -14.62 -1.38 -19.91
CA TRP A 193 -14.85 -0.12 -20.62
C TRP A 193 -16.22 -0.13 -21.30
N ASN A 194 -16.97 0.96 -21.13
CA ASN A 194 -18.26 1.18 -21.80
C ASN A 194 -18.10 2.28 -22.86
N LYS A 195 -18.72 2.07 -24.03
CA LYS A 195 -18.81 3.05 -25.11
C LYS A 195 -20.09 3.87 -24.98
N GLU A 196 -19.99 5.18 -25.12
CA GLU A 196 -21.09 6.14 -25.12
C GLU A 196 -21.29 6.76 -26.52
N SER A 197 -22.29 7.64 -26.64
CA SER A 197 -22.57 8.37 -27.87
C SER A 197 -21.41 9.27 -28.29
N ASP A 198 -21.19 9.38 -29.59
CA ASP A 198 -20.13 10.20 -30.18
C ASP A 198 -20.35 11.69 -29.92
N ILE A 199 -19.25 12.43 -29.83
CA ILE A 199 -19.30 13.88 -29.76
C ILE A 199 -19.65 14.42 -31.16
N SER A 200 -20.84 14.99 -31.30
CA SER A 200 -21.29 15.56 -32.58
C SER A 200 -20.51 16.84 -32.96
N GLY A 201 -20.23 17.04 -34.25
CA GLY A 201 -19.74 18.31 -34.79
C GLY A 201 -18.21 18.43 -34.94
N GLY A 202 -17.45 17.42 -34.55
CA GLY A 202 -16.00 17.37 -34.74
C GLY A 202 -15.36 16.21 -33.99
N TYR A 203 -14.04 16.15 -34.04
CA TYR A 203 -13.24 15.16 -33.33
C TYR A 203 -12.40 15.83 -32.25
N ALA A 204 -12.22 15.15 -31.13
CA ALA A 204 -11.36 15.53 -30.04
C ALA A 204 -9.96 14.92 -30.23
N MET A 205 -8.94 15.73 -29.96
CA MET A 205 -7.53 15.34 -29.92
C MET A 205 -7.02 15.26 -28.48
N ASP A 206 -7.62 16.05 -27.57
CA ASP A 206 -7.26 16.08 -26.17
C ASP A 206 -8.47 16.32 -25.27
N VAL A 207 -8.38 15.84 -24.04
CA VAL A 207 -9.42 15.97 -23.02
C VAL A 207 -8.80 16.24 -21.66
N LEU A 208 -9.44 17.12 -20.90
CA LEU A 208 -9.03 17.49 -19.56
C LEU A 208 -10.25 17.54 -18.64
N TRP A 209 -10.04 17.16 -17.39
CA TRP A 209 -10.97 17.39 -16.30
C TRP A 209 -10.56 18.64 -15.53
N ASN A 210 -11.48 19.58 -15.38
CA ASN A 210 -11.31 20.73 -14.50
C ASN A 210 -12.02 20.45 -13.17
N GLU A 211 -11.23 20.19 -12.13
CA GLU A 211 -11.75 19.93 -10.79
C GLU A 211 -12.53 21.13 -10.20
N GLN A 212 -12.10 22.36 -10.48
CA GLN A 212 -12.73 23.57 -9.91
C GLN A 212 -14.12 23.83 -10.49
N LEU A 213 -14.29 23.55 -11.79
CA LEU A 213 -15.57 23.71 -12.48
C LEU A 213 -16.39 22.41 -12.52
N SER A 214 -15.82 21.29 -12.03
CA SER A 214 -16.39 19.95 -12.16
C SER A 214 -16.87 19.67 -13.59
N GLN A 215 -15.99 19.95 -14.56
CA GLN A 215 -16.33 19.91 -15.97
C GLN A 215 -15.16 19.38 -16.81
N TYR A 216 -15.48 18.51 -17.75
CA TYR A 216 -14.58 18.08 -18.81
C TYR A 216 -14.55 19.10 -19.95
N VAL A 217 -13.38 19.29 -20.52
CA VAL A 217 -13.15 20.09 -21.72
C VAL A 217 -12.38 19.23 -22.71
N ALA A 218 -12.95 19.07 -23.91
CA ALA A 218 -12.31 18.41 -25.03
C ALA A 218 -12.01 19.43 -26.12
N VAL A 219 -10.85 19.31 -26.74
CA VAL A 219 -10.43 20.16 -27.86
C VAL A 219 -9.95 19.32 -29.03
N GLY A 220 -10.14 19.81 -30.25
CA GLY A 220 -9.73 19.11 -31.45
C GLY A 220 -10.02 19.87 -32.73
N GLY A 221 -10.47 19.16 -33.76
CA GLY A 221 -10.77 19.72 -35.08
C GLY A 221 -12.21 19.45 -35.52
N VAL A 222 -12.68 20.21 -36.49
CA VAL A 222 -13.96 19.97 -37.17
C VAL A 222 -13.73 19.07 -38.39
N ASP A 223 -14.58 18.07 -38.59
CA ASP A 223 -14.49 17.14 -39.73
C ASP A 223 -14.43 17.90 -41.06
N GLY A 224 -13.41 17.61 -41.87
CA GLY A 224 -13.22 18.21 -43.20
C GLY A 224 -12.82 19.70 -43.18
N SER A 225 -12.41 20.24 -42.03
CA SER A 225 -12.04 21.65 -41.86
C SER A 225 -10.74 21.81 -41.06
N THR A 226 -10.09 22.95 -41.22
CA THR A 226 -8.96 23.35 -40.35
C THR A 226 -9.45 24.00 -39.06
N ALA A 227 -10.74 24.31 -38.93
CA ALA A 227 -11.28 25.00 -37.75
C ALA A 227 -11.13 24.15 -36.47
N GLY A 228 -10.91 24.84 -35.35
CA GLY A 228 -10.84 24.20 -34.04
C GLY A 228 -12.21 23.75 -33.55
N PHE A 229 -12.22 22.68 -32.76
CA PHE A 229 -13.40 22.16 -32.09
C PHE A 229 -13.20 22.23 -30.58
N ILE A 230 -14.25 22.63 -29.85
CA ILE A 230 -14.30 22.57 -28.38
C ILE A 230 -15.61 21.91 -27.99
N ALA A 231 -15.58 21.00 -27.02
CA ALA A 231 -16.78 20.48 -26.38
C ALA A 231 -16.58 20.39 -24.87
N THR A 232 -17.68 20.52 -24.13
CA THR A 232 -17.67 20.42 -22.67
C THR A 232 -18.69 19.41 -22.19
N SER A 233 -18.40 18.76 -21.07
CA SER A 233 -19.31 17.81 -20.43
C SER A 233 -19.19 17.88 -18.91
N SER A 234 -20.29 17.78 -18.17
CA SER A 234 -20.24 17.67 -16.70
C SER A 234 -20.09 16.23 -16.22
N ASP A 235 -20.38 15.24 -17.08
CA ASP A 235 -20.43 13.83 -16.72
C ASP A 235 -19.50 12.95 -17.57
N GLY A 236 -18.78 13.51 -18.53
CA GLY A 236 -17.85 12.80 -19.39
C GLY A 236 -18.52 11.87 -20.41
N MET A 237 -19.85 11.88 -20.50
CA MET A 237 -20.64 11.01 -21.36
C MET A 237 -21.48 11.84 -22.35
N ASN A 238 -22.13 12.89 -21.85
CA ASN A 238 -22.94 13.81 -22.65
C ASN A 238 -22.12 15.08 -22.95
N TRP A 239 -21.79 15.29 -24.21
CA TRP A 239 -20.91 16.37 -24.64
C TRP A 239 -21.67 17.44 -25.41
N SER A 240 -21.44 18.71 -25.06
CA SER A 240 -22.02 19.88 -25.71
C SER A 240 -20.94 20.66 -26.46
N PRO A 241 -21.02 20.80 -27.80
CA PRO A 241 -20.10 21.62 -28.58
C PRO A 241 -20.13 23.09 -28.17
N GLN A 242 -18.97 23.73 -28.22
CA GLN A 242 -18.76 25.14 -27.92
C GLN A 242 -18.11 25.84 -29.11
N VAL A 243 -18.27 27.16 -29.17
CA VAL A 243 -17.61 27.97 -30.21
C VAL A 243 -16.12 28.07 -29.91
N SER A 244 -15.28 27.60 -30.82
CA SER A 244 -13.82 27.62 -30.65
C SER A 244 -13.18 28.97 -31.00
N ASN A 245 -13.81 29.74 -31.91
CA ASN A 245 -13.25 30.95 -32.54
C ASN A 245 -11.86 30.74 -33.19
N SER A 246 -11.43 29.50 -33.40
CA SER A 246 -10.14 29.16 -33.99
C SER A 246 -10.29 28.74 -35.45
N SER A 247 -9.47 29.33 -36.32
CA SER A 247 -9.33 28.89 -37.72
C SER A 247 -8.42 27.65 -37.88
N GLU A 248 -7.78 27.24 -36.79
CA GLU A 248 -6.86 26.10 -36.71
C GLU A 248 -7.29 25.06 -35.68
N GLN A 249 -6.87 23.82 -35.89
CA GLN A 249 -7.22 22.69 -35.02
C GLN A 249 -6.51 22.82 -33.68
N LEU A 250 -7.23 22.48 -32.61
CA LEU A 250 -6.70 22.56 -31.25
C LEU A 250 -6.15 21.20 -30.83
N ILE A 251 -4.85 21.15 -30.52
CA ILE A 251 -4.17 19.86 -30.31
C ILE A 251 -4.11 19.48 -28.83
N LYS A 252 -4.02 20.46 -27.93
CA LYS A 252 -3.86 20.24 -26.49
C LYS A 252 -4.68 21.22 -25.68
N VAL A 253 -5.21 20.75 -24.56
CA VAL A 253 -5.90 21.57 -23.55
C VAL A 253 -5.21 21.43 -22.21
N ILE A 254 -4.95 22.55 -21.56
CA ILE A 254 -4.38 22.60 -20.22
C ILE A 254 -5.25 23.50 -19.34
N TRP A 255 -5.30 23.18 -18.04
CA TRP A 255 -5.90 24.06 -17.06
C TRP A 255 -4.81 24.87 -16.38
N ALA A 256 -4.95 26.19 -16.42
CA ALA A 256 -4.12 27.09 -15.64
C ALA A 256 -4.91 27.56 -14.43
N ALA A 257 -4.53 27.11 -13.24
CA ALA A 257 -5.07 27.67 -12.01
C ALA A 257 -4.62 29.14 -11.90
N THR A 258 -5.58 30.07 -11.77
CA THR A 258 -5.26 31.45 -11.43
C THR A 258 -4.53 31.46 -10.09
N SER A 259 -3.31 32.00 -10.07
CA SER A 259 -2.37 31.98 -8.94
C SER A 259 -3.02 32.35 -7.60
N MET A 260 -2.74 31.56 -6.56
CA MET A 260 -3.06 31.87 -5.16
C MET A 260 -2.59 33.29 -4.82
N SER A 261 -3.51 34.20 -4.53
CA SER A 261 -3.18 35.53 -4.04
C SER A 261 -2.95 35.50 -2.53
N GLN A 262 -1.74 35.96 -2.17
CA GLN A 262 -1.29 36.50 -0.88
C GLN A 262 -1.02 35.54 0.28
N SER A 263 0.27 35.36 0.52
CA SER A 263 0.89 35.14 1.83
C SER A 263 0.39 36.18 2.85
N GLU A 264 -0.19 35.74 3.96
CA GLU A 264 -0.41 36.61 5.12
C GLU A 264 0.94 37.05 5.71
N PRO A 265 1.10 38.34 6.10
CA PRO A 265 2.29 38.79 6.78
C PRO A 265 2.29 38.26 8.22
N ILE A 266 3.42 37.70 8.63
CA ILE A 266 3.69 37.30 10.01
C ILE A 266 3.74 38.61 10.83
N THR A 267 2.73 38.86 11.66
CA THR A 267 2.82 39.88 12.72
C THR A 267 3.51 39.29 13.94
N GLU A 268 4.44 40.09 14.48
CA GLU A 268 5.37 39.87 15.60
C GLU A 268 4.80 39.15 16.84
#